data_AF-A0A966K887-F1
#
_entry.id   AF-A0A966K887-F1
#
_cell.length_a   1.000
_cell.length_b   1.000
_cell.length_c   1.000
_cell.angle_alpha   90.00
_cell.angle_beta   90.00
_cell.angle_gamma   90.00
#
_symmetry.space_group_name_H-M   'P 1'
#
loop_
_entity.id
_entity.type
_entity.pdbx_description
1 polymer ?
#
loop_
_entity_poly.entity_id
_entity_poly.type
_entity_poly.pdbx_seq_one_letter_code
_entity_poly.pdbx_strand_id
1 'polypeptide(L)' 'MKNKYDNRHGGPYDRGSADSYYRRGRNPHYFIGDTYKTPAITKLTEKELEAYNAGYDDNELEMNWKY' A
#
# COMPACT_ATOMS: atom_id res chain seq x y z
N MET A 1 4.09 -4.58 18.94
CA MET A 1 4.31 -5.67 17.97
C MET A 1 5.02 -5.06 16.77
N LYS A 2 6.11 -5.65 16.28
CA LYS A 2 6.77 -5.15 15.06
C LYS A 2 5.82 -5.39 13.89
N ASN A 3 5.47 -4.36 13.13
CA ASN A 3 4.65 -4.52 11.95
C ASN A 3 5.26 -5.60 11.05
N LYS A 4 4.40 -6.53 10.62
CA LYS A 4 4.78 -7.68 9.76
C LYS A 4 5.36 -7.19 8.42
N TYR A 5 5.04 -5.96 8.04
CA TYR A 5 5.43 -5.30 6.81
C TYR A 5 6.23 -4.02 7.08
N ASP A 6 7.03 -3.62 6.11
CA ASP A 6 7.78 -2.36 6.16
C ASP A 6 6.81 -1.17 6.19
N ASN A 7 6.99 -0.30 7.18
CA ASN A 7 6.19 0.91 7.39
C ASN A 7 6.71 2.12 6.61
N ARG A 8 7.64 1.93 5.68
CA ARG A 8 8.14 3.00 4.83
C ARG A 8 6.98 3.72 4.13
N HIS A 9 6.98 5.04 4.25
CA HIS A 9 6.02 5.88 3.55
C HIS A 9 6.19 5.75 2.04
N GLY A 10 5.09 5.60 1.29
CA GLY A 10 5.15 5.27 -0.13
C GLY A 10 5.59 3.83 -0.44
N GLY A 11 5.80 2.98 0.58
CA GLY A 11 6.04 1.54 0.44
C GLY A 11 4.78 0.75 0.09
N PRO A 12 4.89 -0.57 -0.19
CA PRO A 12 3.77 -1.36 -0.67
C PRO A 12 2.56 -1.34 0.27
N TYR A 13 2.77 -1.55 1.58
CA TYR A 13 1.69 -1.53 2.57
C TYR A 13 0.97 -0.18 2.61
N ASP A 14 1.73 0.92 2.72
CA ASP A 14 1.21 2.29 2.71
C ASP A 14 0.38 2.59 1.44
N ARG A 15 0.85 2.12 0.26
CA ARG A 15 0.12 2.27 -1.00
C ARG A 15 -1.15 1.43 -1.07
N GLY A 16 -1.13 0.21 -0.53
CA GLY A 16 -2.32 -0.64 -0.41
C GLY A 16 -3.40 0.01 0.43
N SER A 17 -3.04 0.48 1.64
CA SER A 17 -3.96 1.18 2.53
C SER A 17 -4.47 2.47 1.90
N ALA A 18 -3.60 3.25 1.27
CA ALA A 18 -4.00 4.47 0.57
C ALA A 18 -4.97 4.20 -0.58
N ASP A 19 -4.73 3.17 -1.39
CA ASP A 19 -5.63 2.84 -2.50
C ASP A 19 -7.03 2.44 -1.99
N SER A 20 -7.13 1.63 -0.94
CA SER A 20 -8.42 1.33 -0.28
C SER A 20 -9.05 2.59 0.32
N TYR A 21 -8.27 3.44 1.02
CA TYR A 21 -8.76 4.69 1.60
C TYR A 21 -9.40 5.62 0.56
N TYR A 22 -8.82 5.69 -0.63
CA TYR A 22 -9.36 6.47 -1.76
C TYR A 22 -10.35 5.68 -2.64
N ARG A 23 -10.79 4.49 -2.22
CA ARG A 23 -11.70 3.58 -2.94
C ARG A 23 -11.24 3.27 -4.37
N ARG A 24 -9.93 3.15 -4.56
CA ARG A 24 -9.33 2.71 -5.82
C ARG A 24 -9.33 1.19 -5.84
N GLY A 25 -9.54 0.59 -7.01
CA GLY A 25 -9.32 -0.84 -7.18
C GLY A 25 -7.86 -1.20 -6.87
N ARG A 26 -7.62 -2.46 -6.51
CA ARG A 26 -6.26 -2.95 -6.25
C ARG A 26 -5.38 -2.74 -7.49
N ASN A 27 -4.33 -1.96 -7.30
CA ASN A 27 -3.29 -1.71 -8.27
C ASN A 27 -1.95 -1.85 -7.55
N PRO A 28 -1.37 -3.06 -7.42
CA PRO A 28 -0.14 -3.26 -6.66
C PRO A 28 1.01 -2.38 -7.17
N HIS A 29 1.42 -1.41 -6.35
CA HIS A 29 2.51 -0.49 -6.66
C HIS A 29 3.14 0.07 -5.38
N TYR A 30 4.36 0.58 -5.51
CA TYR A 30 4.98 1.46 -4.51
C TYR A 30 5.87 2.51 -5.17
N PHE A 31 6.21 3.56 -4.45
CA PHE A 31 7.08 4.64 -4.95
C PHE A 31 8.49 4.49 -4.38
N ILE A 32 9.53 4.70 -5.19
CA ILE A 32 10.92 4.58 -4.72
C ILE A 32 11.20 5.55 -3.55
N GLY A 33 10.61 6.76 -3.60
CA GLY A 33 10.60 7.68 -2.48
C GLY A 33 9.23 7.81 -1.85
N ASP A 34 9.11 8.73 -0.89
CA ASP A 34 7.90 8.88 -0.08
C ASP A 34 6.77 9.66 -0.79
N THR A 35 6.96 10.02 -2.06
CA THR A 35 6.01 10.84 -2.82
C THR A 35 5.69 10.24 -4.18
N TYR A 36 4.48 10.53 -4.67
CA TYR A 36 4.00 10.16 -6.02
C TYR A 36 4.82 10.78 -7.16
N LYS A 37 5.73 11.71 -6.85
CA LYS A 37 6.62 12.35 -7.82
C LYS A 37 7.82 11.48 -8.17
N THR A 38 8.07 10.41 -7.41
CA THR A 38 9.12 9.45 -7.69
C THR A 38 8.60 8.30 -8.56
N PRO A 39 9.47 7.57 -9.28
CA PRO A 39 9.02 6.44 -10.10
C PRO A 39 8.24 5.42 -9.26
N ALA A 40 7.15 4.92 -9.85
CA ALA A 40 6.41 3.81 -9.28
C ALA A 40 7.03 2.47 -9.74
N ILE A 41 7.20 1.56 -8.79
CA ILE A 41 7.50 0.16 -9.05
C ILE A 41 6.19 -0.61 -9.06
N THR A 42 5.87 -1.24 -10.18
CA THR A 42 4.65 -2.04 -10.39
C THR A 42 4.93 -3.54 -10.53
N LYS A 43 6.20 -3.91 -10.72
CA LYS A 43 6.66 -5.30 -10.66
C LYS A 43 7.16 -5.59 -9.26
N LEU A 44 6.25 -6.04 -8.40
CA LEU A 44 6.53 -6.35 -7.01
C LEU A 44 7.01 -7.80 -6.87
N THR A 45 7.93 -8.03 -5.93
CA THR A 45 8.22 -9.37 -5.40
C THR A 45 7.00 -9.91 -4.64
N GLU A 46 6.96 -11.23 -4.40
CA GLU A 46 5.87 -11.86 -3.66
C GLU A 46 5.66 -11.23 -2.26
N LYS A 47 6.76 -10.88 -1.58
CA LYS A 47 6.71 -10.22 -0.25
C LYS A 47 6.15 -8.80 -0.32
N GLU A 48 6.54 -8.03 -1.34
CA GLU A 48 6.01 -6.67 -1.54
C GLU A 48 4.53 -6.71 -1.93
N LEU A 49 4.13 -7.69 -2.75
CA LEU A 49 2.74 -7.90 -3.11
C LEU A 49 1.90 -8.31 -1.90
N GLU A 50 2.42 -9.19 -1.04
CA GLU A 50 1.78 -9.54 0.24
C GLU A 50 1.59 -8.30 1.12
N ALA A 51 2.62 -7.45 1.22
CA ALA A 51 2.56 -6.20 1.98
C ALA A 51 1.51 -5.22 1.42
N TYR A 52 1.47 -5.03 0.09
CA TYR A 52 0.44 -4.20 -0.55
C TYR A 52 -0.97 -4.73 -0.26
N ASN A 53 -1.16 -6.05 -0.40
CA ASN A 53 -2.46 -6.63 -0.17
C ASN A 53 -2.90 -6.50 1.29
N ALA A 54 -2.00 -6.75 2.24
CA ALA A 54 -2.28 -6.57 3.65
C ALA A 54 -2.70 -5.13 3.99
N GLY A 55 -2.01 -4.12 3.45
CA GLY A 55 -2.37 -2.73 3.68
C GLY A 55 -3.77 -2.38 3.15
N TYR A 56 -4.14 -2.91 1.98
CA TYR A 56 -5.48 -2.74 1.42
C TYR A 56 -6.54 -3.43 2.28
N ASP A 57 -6.31 -4.69 2.65
CA ASP A 57 -7.23 -5.49 3.47
C ASP A 57 -7.45 -4.88 4.85
N ASP A 58 -6.37 -4.46 5.52
CA ASP A 58 -6.44 -3.82 6.84
C ASP A 58 -7.29 -2.54 6.78
N ASN A 59 -7.10 -1.69 5.76
CA ASN A 59 -7.88 -0.46 5.62
C ASN A 59 -9.37 -0.73 5.30
N GLU A 60 -9.68 -1.76 4.49
CA GLU A 60 -11.06 -2.18 4.23
C GLU A 60 -11.75 -2.70 5.50
N LEU A 61 -11.02 -3.46 6.33
CA LEU A 61 -11.53 -3.96 7.62
C LEU A 61 -11.78 -2.83 8.61
N GLU A 62 -10.94 -1.80 8.61
CA GLU A 62 -11.15 -0.58 9.40
C GLU A 62 -12.27 0.32 8.86
N MET A 63 -12.78 0.02 7.65
CA MET A 63 -13.78 0.84 6.95
C MET A 63 -13.38 2.32 6.84
N ASN A 64 -12.06 2.56 6.79
CA ASN A 64 -11.51 3.91 6.76
C ASN A 64 -11.49 4.39 5.31
N TRP A 65 -12.57 5.05 4.90
CA TRP A 65 -12.72 5.53 3.53
C TRP A 65 -12.80 7.04 3.49
N LYS A 66 -12.15 7.63 2.49
CA LYS A 66 -12.43 9.00 2.08
C LYS A 66 -13.79 9.01 1.35
N TYR A 67 -14.67 9.89 1.84
CA TYR A 67 -16.07 10.10 1.45
C TYR A 67 -16.40 9.82 -0.02
#